data_AF-A0A931RT66-F1
#
_entry.id   AF-A0A931RT66-F1
#
_cell.length_a   1.000
_cell.length_b   1.000
_cell.length_c   1.000
_cell.angle_alpha   90.00
_cell.angle_beta   90.00
_cell.angle_gamma   90.00
#
_symmetry.space_group_name_H-M   'P 1'
#
loop_
_entity.id
_entity.type
_entity.pdbx_description
1 polymer ?
#
loop_
_entity_poly.entity_id
_entity_poly.type
_entity_poly.pdbx_seq_one_letter_code
_entity_poly.pdbx_strand_id
1 'polypeptide(L)'
;MCGIAGYIGKKEGLETVLEGLKRVEYRGYDSAGVLFFQNGKPVLLKRHGKLANLETTLVSKKSQENLPVIGHTRWATHGMPNEVNAHPHHDCKKEIFLVHNGIIENYQELKDKLTKLGHKFRSQTDTEIVTHLLEENLKKTKNFNEALKKSLREIVGAYAFAIVYTKEPDKIYFARLGSP
;
A
#
# COMPACT_ATOMS: atom_id res chain seq x y z
N MET A 1 10.28 -10.61 -7.33
CA MET A 1 9.21 -9.74 -7.88
C MET A 1 8.09 -9.73 -6.86
N CYS A 2 7.58 -8.62 -6.39
CA CYS A 2 6.57 -8.66 -5.31
C CYS A 2 5.17 -9.11 -5.82
N GLY A 3 4.23 -9.34 -4.90
CA GLY A 3 2.83 -9.67 -5.23
C GLY A 3 1.85 -8.64 -4.68
N ILE A 4 0.89 -8.19 -5.49
CA ILE A 4 -0.24 -7.33 -5.07
C ILE A 4 -1.54 -8.12 -5.27
N ALA A 5 -2.43 -8.06 -4.30
CA ALA A 5 -3.81 -8.54 -4.43
C ALA A 5 -4.78 -7.48 -3.86
N GLY A 6 -5.95 -7.37 -4.46
CA GLY A 6 -6.99 -6.45 -3.99
C GLY A 6 -8.38 -6.99 -4.27
N TYR A 7 -9.33 -6.70 -3.40
CA TYR A 7 -10.72 -7.11 -3.52
C TYR A 7 -11.65 -5.99 -3.01
N ILE A 8 -12.73 -5.75 -3.77
CA ILE A 8 -13.89 -4.99 -3.31
C ILE A 8 -15.13 -5.66 -3.90
N GLY A 9 -16.11 -5.97 -3.05
CA GLY A 9 -17.31 -6.65 -3.51
C GLY A 9 -18.21 -7.12 -2.37
N LYS A 10 -19.28 -7.82 -2.73
CA LYS A 10 -20.35 -8.23 -1.81
C LYS A 10 -20.00 -9.37 -0.87
N LYS A 11 -18.82 -9.97 -1.00
CA LYS A 11 -18.34 -11.03 -0.10
C LYS A 11 -17.28 -10.45 0.84
N GLU A 12 -17.02 -11.17 1.92
CA GLU A 12 -15.84 -10.95 2.76
C GLU A 12 -14.58 -11.07 1.88
N GLY A 13 -13.70 -10.06 1.94
CA GLY A 13 -12.58 -9.93 1.01
C GLY A 13 -11.22 -10.43 1.52
N LEU A 14 -11.07 -10.67 2.82
CA LEU A 14 -9.78 -11.00 3.43
C LEU A 14 -9.27 -12.35 2.94
N GLU A 15 -10.12 -13.37 2.95
CA GLU A 15 -9.77 -14.70 2.44
C GLU A 15 -9.39 -14.65 0.96
N THR A 16 -10.18 -13.92 0.16
CA THR A 16 -9.93 -13.74 -1.29
C THR A 16 -8.57 -13.10 -1.55
N VAL A 17 -8.21 -12.07 -0.79
CA VAL A 17 -6.89 -11.40 -0.93
C VAL A 17 -5.76 -12.32 -0.46
N LEU A 18 -5.92 -13.07 0.62
CA LEU A 18 -4.92 -14.03 1.09
C LEU A 18 -4.67 -15.15 0.08
N GLU A 19 -5.71 -15.71 -0.52
CA GLU A 19 -5.57 -16.69 -1.60
C GLU A 19 -4.84 -16.09 -2.82
N GLY A 20 -5.17 -14.86 -3.18
CA GLY A 20 -4.48 -14.12 -4.24
C GLY A 20 -2.98 -13.99 -3.95
N LEU A 21 -2.63 -13.60 -2.71
CA LEU A 21 -1.24 -13.48 -2.27
C LEU A 21 -0.51 -14.83 -2.26
N LYS A 22 -1.14 -15.92 -1.82
CA LYS A 22 -0.55 -17.28 -1.85
C LYS A 22 -0.10 -17.67 -3.25
N ARG A 23 -0.89 -17.35 -4.28
CA ARG A 23 -0.58 -17.67 -5.68
C ARG A 23 0.64 -16.92 -6.21
N VAL A 24 1.03 -15.81 -5.59
CA VAL A 24 2.18 -14.98 -6.01
C VAL A 24 3.30 -14.92 -4.96
N GLU A 25 3.18 -15.64 -3.85
CA GLU A 25 4.16 -15.66 -2.75
C GLU A 25 5.54 -16.15 -3.20
N TYR A 26 5.61 -17.06 -4.18
CA TYR A 26 6.87 -17.54 -4.75
C TYR A 26 7.76 -16.42 -5.30
N ARG A 27 7.19 -15.23 -5.54
CA ARG A 27 7.92 -14.09 -6.06
C ARG A 27 8.51 -13.18 -4.96
N GLY A 28 8.02 -13.26 -3.72
CA GLY A 28 8.45 -12.44 -2.56
C GLY A 28 7.94 -12.98 -1.22
N TYR A 29 8.84 -13.15 -0.24
CA TYR A 29 8.56 -13.84 1.03
C TYR A 29 9.27 -13.22 2.25
N ASP A 30 9.83 -12.01 2.11
CA ASP A 30 10.54 -11.33 3.20
C ASP A 30 9.59 -10.70 4.21
N SER A 31 8.39 -10.31 3.75
CA SER A 31 7.31 -9.81 4.58
C SER A 31 5.99 -9.80 3.82
N ALA A 32 4.89 -9.77 4.55
CA ALA A 32 3.55 -9.64 3.99
C ALA A 32 2.69 -8.69 4.83
N GLY A 33 1.67 -8.11 4.21
CA GLY A 33 0.69 -7.32 4.94
C GLY A 33 -0.60 -7.12 4.18
N VAL A 34 -1.63 -6.75 4.92
CA VAL A 34 -2.99 -6.49 4.42
C VAL A 34 -3.58 -5.25 5.10
N LEU A 35 -4.38 -4.53 4.33
CA LEU A 35 -5.33 -3.54 4.80
C LEU A 35 -6.74 -4.04 4.52
N PHE A 36 -7.61 -3.93 5.50
CA PHE A 36 -9.05 -4.18 5.37
C PHE A 36 -9.81 -3.28 6.34
N PHE A 37 -11.14 -3.31 6.32
CA PHE A 37 -11.97 -2.52 7.22
C PHE A 37 -12.72 -3.40 8.23
N GLN A 38 -12.79 -2.92 9.48
CA GLN A 38 -13.65 -3.47 10.53
C GLN A 38 -14.36 -2.31 11.24
N ASN A 39 -15.67 -2.40 11.42
CA ASN A 39 -16.49 -1.35 12.04
C ASN A 39 -16.27 0.05 11.43
N GLY A 40 -16.11 0.11 10.11
CA GLY A 40 -15.86 1.33 9.34
C GLY A 40 -14.44 1.89 9.47
N LYS A 41 -13.53 1.19 10.17
CA LYS A 41 -12.17 1.66 10.42
C LYS A 41 -11.14 0.81 9.69
N PRO A 42 -10.09 1.43 9.11
CA PRO A 42 -9.01 0.69 8.49
C PRO A 42 -8.22 -0.09 9.55
N VAL A 43 -7.96 -1.37 9.27
CA VAL A 43 -7.13 -2.28 10.03
C VAL A 43 -5.96 -2.68 9.15
N LEU A 44 -4.75 -2.30 9.58
CA LEU A 44 -3.50 -2.62 8.89
C LEU A 44 -2.76 -3.68 9.72
N LEU A 45 -2.48 -4.82 9.11
CA LEU A 45 -1.70 -5.90 9.72
C LEU A 45 -0.56 -6.29 8.79
N LYS A 46 0.63 -6.40 9.37
CA LYS A 46 1.87 -6.67 8.65
C LYS A 46 2.69 -7.66 9.46
N ARG A 47 3.46 -8.52 8.80
CA ARG A 47 4.40 -9.45 9.44
C ARG A 47 5.66 -9.60 8.62
N HIS A 48 6.77 -9.78 9.32
CA HIS A 48 8.03 -10.23 8.73
C HIS A 48 7.97 -11.72 8.39
N GLY A 49 8.66 -12.11 7.32
CA GLY A 49 8.72 -13.46 6.79
C GLY A 49 7.56 -13.82 5.86
N LYS A 50 7.32 -15.12 5.74
CA LYS A 50 6.33 -15.71 4.83
C LYS A 50 4.91 -15.26 5.14
N LEU A 51 4.02 -15.36 4.15
CA LEU A 51 2.60 -15.03 4.27
C LEU A 51 1.92 -15.80 5.41
N ALA A 52 2.32 -17.05 5.66
CA ALA A 52 1.83 -17.86 6.78
C ALA A 52 1.94 -17.14 8.14
N ASN A 53 3.00 -16.35 8.37
CA ASN A 53 3.16 -15.58 9.60
C ASN A 53 2.04 -14.53 9.75
N LEU A 54 1.66 -13.87 8.65
CA LEU A 54 0.52 -12.94 8.64
C LEU A 54 -0.80 -13.67 8.92
N GLU A 55 -1.01 -14.84 8.32
CA GLU A 55 -2.25 -15.62 8.49
C GLU A 55 -2.53 -15.98 9.95
N THR A 56 -1.50 -16.34 10.72
CA THR A 56 -1.66 -16.63 12.16
C THR A 56 -2.25 -15.46 12.96
N THR A 57 -2.10 -14.23 12.48
CA THR A 57 -2.61 -13.01 13.14
C THR A 57 -4.02 -12.63 12.71
N LEU A 58 -4.48 -13.23 11.61
CA LEU A 58 -5.78 -12.99 11.00
C LEU A 58 -6.83 -14.01 11.44
N VAL A 59 -6.45 -14.98 12.29
CA VAL A 59 -7.38 -15.94 12.88
C VAL A 59 -8.55 -15.20 13.53
N SER A 60 -9.77 -15.56 13.12
CA SER A 60 -11.03 -14.96 13.56
C SER A 60 -11.25 -13.49 13.18
N LYS A 61 -10.41 -12.89 12.32
CA LYS A 61 -10.67 -11.57 11.74
C LYS A 61 -11.47 -11.71 10.45
N LYS A 62 -12.36 -10.74 10.22
CA LYS A 62 -13.15 -10.62 9.00
C LYS A 62 -13.11 -9.18 8.53
N SER A 63 -12.96 -8.96 7.22
CA SER A 63 -13.22 -7.68 6.58
C SER A 63 -14.72 -7.44 6.45
N GLN A 64 -15.08 -6.17 6.29
CA GLN A 64 -16.44 -5.79 5.92
C GLN A 64 -16.66 -5.96 4.43
N GLU A 65 -17.85 -6.44 4.08
CA GLU A 65 -18.33 -6.48 2.69
C GLU A 65 -18.41 -5.06 2.10
N ASN A 66 -18.25 -4.97 0.78
CA ASN A 66 -18.27 -3.76 -0.04
C ASN A 66 -17.20 -2.73 0.32
N LEU A 67 -16.26 -3.05 1.22
CA LEU A 67 -15.10 -2.23 1.52
C LEU A 67 -13.82 -2.87 0.96
N PRO A 68 -12.83 -2.06 0.56
CA PRO A 68 -11.55 -2.51 0.06
C PRO A 68 -10.81 -3.43 1.02
N VAL A 69 -10.23 -4.48 0.43
CA VAL A 69 -9.10 -5.20 0.99
C VAL A 69 -7.96 -5.10 -0.01
N ILE A 70 -6.77 -4.70 0.44
CA ILE A 70 -5.54 -4.75 -0.36
C ILE A 70 -4.46 -5.49 0.43
N GLY A 71 -3.64 -6.26 -0.28
CA GLY A 71 -2.60 -7.08 0.31
C GLY A 71 -1.33 -7.08 -0.52
N HIS A 72 -0.21 -7.38 0.13
CA HIS A 72 1.10 -7.43 -0.51
C HIS A 72 1.99 -8.51 0.08
N THR A 73 2.78 -9.15 -0.78
CA THR A 73 3.97 -9.92 -0.42
C THR A 73 5.20 -9.24 -0.99
N ARG A 74 6.19 -9.00 -0.12
CA ARG A 74 7.33 -8.15 -0.42
C ARG A 74 8.61 -8.96 -0.57
N TRP A 75 9.38 -8.62 -1.60
CA TRP A 75 10.80 -8.87 -1.75
C TRP A 75 11.52 -7.54 -1.54
N ALA A 76 12.36 -7.42 -0.52
CA ALA A 76 12.95 -6.14 -0.14
C ALA A 76 14.01 -5.66 -1.16
N THR A 77 13.82 -4.46 -1.73
CA THR A 77 14.82 -3.76 -2.55
C THR A 77 15.43 -2.56 -1.81
N HIS A 78 14.59 -1.79 -1.11
CA HIS A 78 14.99 -0.68 -0.24
C HIS A 78 14.59 -0.97 1.22
N GLY A 79 15.51 -0.75 2.16
CA GLY A 79 15.27 -0.99 3.58
C GLY A 79 15.24 -2.47 3.97
N MET A 80 15.61 -2.77 5.22
CA MET A 80 15.68 -4.15 5.70
C MET A 80 14.29 -4.83 5.71
N PRO A 81 14.23 -6.16 5.54
CA PRO A 81 13.01 -6.92 5.67
C PRO A 81 12.54 -6.88 7.13
N ASN A 82 11.51 -6.09 7.41
CA ASN A 82 10.90 -5.98 8.74
C ASN A 82 9.44 -5.54 8.62
N GLU A 83 8.71 -5.58 9.74
CA GLU A 83 7.29 -5.23 9.75
C GLU A 83 7.02 -3.75 9.39
N VAL A 84 7.94 -2.83 9.74
CA VAL A 84 7.81 -1.40 9.43
C VAL A 84 7.88 -1.13 7.93
N ASN A 85 8.81 -1.79 7.24
CA ASN A 85 9.04 -1.69 5.80
C ASN A 85 8.12 -2.59 4.95
N ALA A 86 7.34 -3.47 5.59
CA ALA A 86 6.31 -4.23 4.89
C ALA A 86 5.19 -3.30 4.40
N HIS A 87 4.62 -3.62 3.24
CA HIS A 87 3.45 -2.94 2.71
C HIS A 87 2.17 -3.54 3.33
N PRO A 88 1.01 -2.85 3.31
CA PRO A 88 0.78 -1.47 2.85
C PRO A 88 1.49 -0.38 3.68
N HIS A 89 1.92 0.70 3.01
CA HIS A 89 2.33 1.95 3.65
C HIS A 89 1.17 2.92 3.78
N HIS A 90 1.30 3.96 4.60
CA HIS A 90 0.27 4.97 4.78
C HIS A 90 0.85 6.39 4.90
N ASP A 91 0.02 7.42 4.75
CA ASP A 91 0.40 8.84 4.91
C ASP A 91 0.45 9.28 6.40
N CYS A 92 0.70 10.57 6.68
CA CYS A 92 0.78 11.04 8.08
C CYS A 92 -0.53 10.78 8.86
N LYS A 93 -1.68 10.90 8.20
CA LYS A 93 -3.01 10.87 8.84
C LYS A 93 -3.67 9.49 8.82
N LYS A 94 -3.04 8.49 8.18
CA LYS A 94 -3.63 7.17 7.93
C LYS A 94 -4.94 7.27 7.13
N GLU A 95 -5.00 8.21 6.20
CA GLU A 95 -6.09 8.39 5.25
C GLU A 95 -5.79 7.70 3.91
N ILE A 96 -4.52 7.56 3.55
CA ILE A 96 -4.08 6.97 2.28
C ILE A 96 -3.27 5.72 2.62
N PHE A 97 -3.61 4.59 2.01
CA PHE A 97 -2.87 3.34 2.14
C PHE A 97 -2.49 2.82 0.77
N LEU A 98 -1.27 2.31 0.62
CA LEU A 98 -0.72 1.95 -0.69
C LEU A 98 0.16 0.70 -0.61
N VAL A 99 -0.02 -0.20 -1.58
CA VAL A 99 0.92 -1.28 -1.89
C VAL A 99 1.56 -1.02 -3.25
N HIS A 100 2.84 -1.38 -3.38
CA HIS A 100 3.66 -1.07 -4.54
C HIS A 100 4.52 -2.25 -5.00
N ASN A 101 4.55 -2.45 -6.31
CA ASN A 101 5.52 -3.30 -7.00
C ASN A 101 6.33 -2.45 -7.97
N GLY A 102 7.65 -2.36 -7.75
CA GLY A 102 8.52 -1.55 -8.59
C GLY A 102 9.57 -0.82 -7.76
N ILE A 103 10.16 0.22 -8.35
CA ILE A 103 11.14 1.10 -7.73
C ILE A 103 10.79 2.54 -8.12
N ILE A 104 10.70 3.41 -7.12
CA ILE A 104 10.62 4.86 -7.31
C ILE A 104 12.05 5.40 -7.31
N GLU A 105 12.57 5.74 -8.48
CA GLU A 105 14.00 6.07 -8.66
C GLU A 105 14.36 7.44 -8.06
N ASN A 106 13.43 8.40 -8.12
CA ASN A 106 13.62 9.73 -7.56
C ASN A 106 13.10 9.86 -6.11
N TYR A 107 13.01 8.75 -5.37
CA TYR A 107 12.45 8.75 -4.00
C TYR A 107 13.20 9.69 -3.06
N GLN A 108 14.53 9.84 -3.21
CA GLN A 108 15.34 10.67 -2.32
C GLN A 108 15.03 12.15 -2.50
N GLU A 109 14.93 12.63 -3.74
CA GLU A 109 14.54 14.01 -4.06
C GLU A 109 13.15 14.33 -3.49
N LEU A 110 12.19 13.43 -3.70
CA LEU A 110 10.83 13.56 -3.19
C LEU A 110 10.80 13.56 -1.66
N LYS A 111 11.58 12.67 -1.02
CA LYS A 111 11.70 12.59 0.44
C LYS A 111 12.25 13.89 1.03
N ASP A 112 13.28 14.46 0.44
CA ASP A 112 13.89 15.70 0.91
C ASP A 112 12.91 16.88 0.80
N LYS A 113 12.19 16.98 -0.33
CA LYS A 113 11.11 17.97 -0.53
C LYS A 113 10.02 17.83 0.52
N LEU A 114 9.50 16.63 0.74
CA LEU A 114 8.40 16.37 1.67
C LEU A 114 8.82 16.55 3.14
N THR A 115 10.07 16.22 3.48
CA THR A 115 10.63 16.47 4.82
C THR A 115 10.67 17.97 5.13
N LYS A 116 11.09 18.81 4.16
CA LYS A 116 11.06 20.28 4.31
C LYS A 116 9.64 20.83 4.49
N LEU A 117 8.63 20.13 3.96
CA LEU A 117 7.21 20.45 4.14
C LEU A 117 6.62 19.89 5.43
N GLY A 118 7.43 19.22 6.27
CA GLY A 118 7.04 18.74 7.60
C GLY A 118 6.49 17.31 7.66
N HIS A 119 6.57 16.54 6.56
CA HIS A 119 6.15 15.13 6.57
C HIS A 119 7.14 14.27 7.38
N LYS A 120 6.60 13.31 8.15
CA LYS A 120 7.39 12.41 9.01
C LYS A 120 7.33 10.99 8.47
N PHE A 121 8.45 10.50 7.94
CA PHE A 121 8.62 9.14 7.43
C PHE A 121 8.93 8.16 8.55
N ARG A 122 8.42 6.93 8.43
CA ARG A 122 8.56 5.86 9.43
C ARG A 122 9.36 4.68 8.91
N SER A 123 9.41 4.52 7.59
CA SER A 123 10.08 3.44 6.89
C SER A 123 11.31 3.94 6.13
N GLN A 124 12.06 2.97 5.63
CA GLN A 124 13.20 3.20 4.75
C GLN A 124 12.84 2.91 3.28
N THR A 125 11.54 2.81 2.97
CA THR A 125 11.06 2.42 1.65
C THR A 125 10.79 3.63 0.78
N ASP A 126 11.05 3.46 -0.50
CA ASP A 126 10.61 4.35 -1.57
C ASP A 126 9.07 4.44 -1.66
N THR A 127 8.38 3.38 -1.25
CA THR A 127 6.92 3.24 -1.32
C THR A 127 6.19 4.20 -0.38
N GLU A 128 6.68 4.40 0.84
CA GLU A 128 6.09 5.38 1.77
C GLU A 128 6.16 6.82 1.21
N ILE A 129 7.16 7.12 0.38
CA ILE A 129 7.26 8.46 -0.24
C ILE A 129 6.03 8.78 -1.08
N VAL A 130 5.44 7.78 -1.73
CA VAL A 130 4.25 7.94 -2.57
C VAL A 130 3.01 8.32 -1.75
N THR A 131 2.83 7.75 -0.55
CA THR A 131 1.67 8.09 0.30
C THR A 131 1.73 9.52 0.78
N HIS A 132 2.91 10.00 1.17
CA HIS A 132 3.11 11.40 1.57
C HIS A 132 3.04 12.37 0.38
N LEU A 133 3.51 11.98 -0.81
CA LEU A 133 3.37 12.79 -2.01
C LEU A 133 1.89 12.99 -2.37
N LEU A 134 1.08 11.92 -2.29
CA LEU A 134 -0.38 12.01 -2.46
C LEU A 134 -1.03 12.90 -1.40
N GLU A 135 -0.63 12.75 -0.13
CA GLU A 135 -1.09 13.60 0.97
C GLU A 135 -0.84 15.09 0.68
N GLU A 136 0.36 15.43 0.20
CA GLU A 136 0.74 16.81 -0.10
C GLU A 136 0.02 17.35 -1.35
N ASN A 137 -0.13 16.54 -2.40
CA ASN A 137 -0.83 16.94 -3.61
C ASN A 137 -2.36 17.07 -3.42
N LEU A 138 -2.95 16.31 -2.51
CA LEU A 138 -4.36 16.47 -2.12
C LEU A 138 -4.68 17.86 -1.54
N LYS A 139 -3.72 18.51 -0.85
CA LYS A 139 -3.91 19.88 -0.34
C LYS A 139 -4.07 20.92 -1.46
N LYS A 140 -3.65 20.58 -2.69
CA LYS A 140 -3.52 21.50 -3.84
C LYS A 140 -4.44 21.11 -5.00
N THR A 141 -5.32 20.12 -4.82
CA THR A 141 -6.16 19.56 -5.88
C THR A 141 -7.60 19.39 -5.39
N LYS A 142 -8.54 19.23 -6.31
CA LYS A 142 -9.98 19.19 -5.97
C LYS A 142 -10.44 17.82 -5.47
N ASN A 143 -9.77 16.75 -5.90
CA ASN A 143 -10.16 15.37 -5.63
C ASN A 143 -8.96 14.42 -5.70
N PHE A 144 -9.17 13.18 -5.26
CA PHE A 144 -8.11 12.18 -5.21
C PHE A 144 -7.54 11.81 -6.59
N ASN A 145 -8.38 11.77 -7.63
CA ASN A 145 -7.92 11.49 -8.99
C ASN A 145 -6.95 12.54 -9.52
N GLU A 146 -7.21 13.82 -9.26
CA GLU A 146 -6.29 14.91 -9.62
C GLU A 146 -4.99 14.84 -8.82
N ALA A 147 -5.07 14.58 -7.52
CA ALA A 147 -3.88 14.39 -6.67
C ALA A 147 -3.03 13.21 -7.18
N LEU A 148 -3.66 12.08 -7.49
CA LEU A 148 -3.00 10.90 -8.03
C LEU A 148 -2.31 11.22 -9.36
N LYS A 149 -3.04 11.79 -10.32
CA LYS A 149 -2.45 12.20 -11.62
C LYS A 149 -1.27 13.15 -11.45
N LYS A 150 -1.35 14.08 -10.50
CA LYS A 150 -0.25 15.01 -10.21
C LYS A 150 0.96 14.28 -9.65
N SER A 151 0.77 13.43 -8.63
CA SER A 151 1.83 12.62 -8.04
C SER A 151 2.51 11.70 -9.05
N LEU A 152 1.73 11.05 -9.94
CA LEU A 152 2.29 10.17 -10.98
C LEU A 152 3.18 10.90 -12.00
N ARG A 153 3.00 12.20 -12.21
CA ARG A 153 3.89 13.01 -13.07
C ARG A 153 5.20 13.39 -12.39
N GLU A 154 5.23 13.40 -11.07
CA GLU A 154 6.42 13.70 -10.28
C GLU A 154 7.25 12.43 -10.00
N ILE A 155 6.66 11.24 -10.16
CA ILE A 155 7.32 9.96 -9.91
C ILE A 155 8.10 9.51 -11.14
N VAL A 156 9.37 9.14 -10.94
CA VAL A 156 10.24 8.52 -11.93
C VAL A 156 10.52 7.07 -11.53
N GLY A 157 10.50 6.16 -12.51
CA GLY A 157 10.78 4.74 -12.33
C GLY A 157 9.67 3.84 -12.89
N ALA A 158 9.62 2.62 -12.39
CA ALA A 158 8.60 1.64 -12.75
C ALA A 158 7.80 1.26 -11.51
N TYR A 159 6.47 1.22 -11.62
CA TYR A 159 5.57 0.96 -10.50
C TYR A 159 4.28 0.31 -10.93
N ALA A 160 3.67 -0.44 -10.01
CA ALA A 160 2.27 -0.81 -9.99
C ALA A 160 1.75 -0.54 -8.57
N PHE A 161 0.67 0.22 -8.45
CA PHE A 161 0.07 0.63 -7.18
C PHE A 161 -1.34 0.09 -7.05
N ALA A 162 -1.71 -0.33 -5.83
CA ALA A 162 -3.10 -0.38 -5.39
C ALA A 162 -3.25 0.50 -4.16
N ILE A 163 -4.22 1.41 -4.19
CA ILE A 163 -4.33 2.53 -3.25
C ILE A 163 -5.75 2.61 -2.71
N VAL A 164 -5.87 2.75 -1.40
CA VAL A 164 -7.13 2.99 -0.68
C VAL A 164 -7.07 4.37 -0.05
N TYR A 165 -8.11 5.18 -0.30
CA TYR A 165 -8.31 6.47 0.34
C TYR A 165 -9.53 6.40 1.26
N THR A 166 -9.34 6.59 2.56
CA THR A 166 -10.41 6.33 3.55
C THR A 166 -11.61 7.27 3.43
N LYS A 167 -11.48 8.42 2.75
CA LYS A 167 -12.61 9.32 2.46
C LYS A 167 -13.40 8.93 1.21
N GLU A 168 -12.91 7.96 0.45
CA GLU A 168 -13.61 7.32 -0.66
C GLU A 168 -13.54 5.79 -0.47
N PRO A 169 -14.16 5.27 0.61
CA PRO A 169 -13.95 3.90 1.09
C PRO A 169 -14.62 2.84 0.22
N ASP A 170 -15.27 3.22 -0.87
CA ASP A 170 -15.93 2.36 -1.85
C ASP A 170 -15.05 2.12 -3.10
N LYS A 171 -13.76 2.50 -3.05
CA LYS A 171 -12.86 2.47 -4.20
C LYS A 171 -11.50 1.87 -3.89
N ILE A 172 -10.93 1.23 -4.89
CA ILE A 172 -9.50 0.93 -4.99
C ILE A 172 -8.97 1.63 -6.23
N TYR A 173 -7.95 2.45 -6.05
CA TYR A 173 -7.27 3.16 -7.12
C TYR A 173 -6.07 2.35 -7.59
N PHE A 174 -5.93 2.20 -8.91
CA PHE A 174 -4.81 1.51 -9.52
C PHE A 174 -4.05 2.44 -10.47
N ALA A 175 -2.73 2.33 -10.47
CA ALA A 175 -1.86 3.01 -11.42
C ALA A 175 -0.64 2.14 -11.73
N ARG A 176 -0.20 2.14 -12.99
CA ARG A 176 0.94 1.35 -13.44
C ARG A 176 1.80 2.10 -14.45
N LEU A 177 3.09 1.86 -14.40
CA LEU A 177 4.08 2.23 -15.40
C LEU A 177 5.20 1.19 -15.36
N GLY A 178 5.40 0.41 -16.43
CA GLY A 178 6.49 -0.58 -16.53
C GLY A 178 6.37 -1.86 -15.67
N SER A 179 5.57 -1.88 -14.60
CA SER A 179 5.38 -3.07 -13.73
C SER A 179 4.01 -3.74 -13.99
N PRO A 180 3.93 -5.08 -14.20
CA PRO A 180 2.68 -5.84 -14.40
C PRO A 180 1.62 -5.66 -13.32
#